data_AF-X1JGJ7-F1
#
_entry.id   AF-X1JGJ7-F1
#
_cell.length_a   1.000
_cell.length_b   1.000
_cell.length_c   1.000
_cell.angle_alpha   90.00
_cell.angle_beta   90.00
_cell.angle_gamma   90.00
#
_symmetry.space_group_name_H-M   'P 1'
#
loop_
_entity.id
_entity.type
_entity.pdbx_description
1 polymer ?
#
loop_
_entity_poly.entity_id
_entity_poly.type
_entity_poly.pdbx_seq_one_letter_code
_entity_poly.pdbx_strand_id
1 'polypeptide(L)'
;LRRHTPHIYSLLSGERINTIIGRSTNKVIKPGEFLSIGVSCRYEGYASVARRMAIAGGKGTKEQIEFLEHGLRAYELAVEKFIYGGLEKDVDLAVRNYFKQQNLAQYQIYSVAHGTGITECLEA
;
A
#
# COMPACT_ATOMS: atom_id res chain seq x y z
N LEU A 1 13.13 21.32 17.39
CA LEU A 1 12.34 21.53 16.15
C LEU A 1 12.89 20.66 15.02
N ARG A 2 12.49 19.37 14.91
CA ARG A 2 12.75 18.56 13.71
C ARG A 2 11.51 18.68 12.81
N ARG A 3 11.44 19.70 11.97
CA ARG A 3 10.20 20.04 11.23
C ARG A 3 10.04 19.36 9.87
N HIS A 4 11.07 18.71 9.30
CA HIS A 4 11.01 18.27 7.90
C HIS A 4 11.67 16.92 7.62
N THR A 5 11.73 16.01 8.60
CA THR A 5 12.35 14.70 8.37
C THR A 5 11.32 13.72 7.78
N PRO A 6 11.47 13.23 6.53
CA PRO A 6 10.73 12.08 6.07
C PRO A 6 11.04 10.89 6.98
N HIS A 7 10.02 10.23 7.50
CA HIS A 7 10.19 9.02 8.28
C HIS A 7 9.75 7.83 7.43
N ILE A 8 10.70 6.92 7.14
CA ILE A 8 10.33 5.55 6.76
C ILE A 8 9.68 4.96 8.01
N TYR A 9 8.36 4.96 8.06
CA TYR A 9 7.64 4.48 9.22
C TYR A 9 7.50 2.95 9.17
N SER A 10 7.53 2.35 7.98
CA SER A 10 7.42 0.90 7.80
C SER A 10 8.28 0.40 6.63
N LEU A 11 9.13 -0.58 6.92
CA LEU A 11 9.87 -1.37 5.93
C LEU A 11 9.74 -2.84 6.32
N LEU A 12 9.00 -3.60 5.52
CA LEU A 12 8.76 -5.02 5.71
C LEU A 12 9.40 -5.79 4.57
N SER A 13 9.94 -6.96 4.88
CA SER A 13 10.72 -7.77 3.94
C SER A 13 10.46 -9.26 4.16
N GLY A 14 10.28 -9.99 3.06
CA GLY A 14 9.93 -11.41 3.07
C GLY A 14 8.59 -11.66 3.76
N GLU A 15 8.49 -12.72 4.56
CA GLU A 15 7.26 -13.11 5.30
C GLU A 15 6.64 -11.99 6.15
N ARG A 16 7.42 -10.98 6.54
CA ARG A 16 6.91 -9.85 7.33
C ARG A 16 5.88 -9.01 6.57
N ILE A 17 5.86 -9.05 5.24
CA ILE A 17 4.86 -8.33 4.44
C ILE A 17 3.44 -8.89 4.63
N ASN A 18 3.30 -10.07 5.22
CA ASN A 18 2.00 -10.69 5.53
C ASN A 18 1.29 -10.00 6.72
N THR A 19 1.85 -8.87 7.21
CA THR A 19 1.23 -8.02 8.23
C THR A 19 0.72 -6.73 7.59
N ILE A 20 -0.45 -6.25 8.02
CA ILE A 20 -1.11 -5.06 7.44
C ILE A 20 -0.30 -3.79 7.75
N ILE A 21 0.06 -3.60 9.02
CA ILE A 21 0.82 -2.45 9.51
C ILE A 21 1.95 -2.96 10.42
N GLY A 22 2.96 -3.56 9.80
CA GLY A 22 4.15 -4.02 10.50
C GLY A 22 5.10 -2.88 10.86
N ARG A 23 5.76 -2.97 12.02
CA ARG A 23 6.91 -2.12 12.36
C ARG A 23 8.19 -2.65 11.72
N SER A 24 9.04 -1.73 11.29
CA SER A 24 10.41 -2.03 10.85
C SER A 24 11.20 -2.73 11.97
N THR A 25 12.11 -3.62 11.60
CA THR A 25 12.97 -4.36 12.53
C THR A 25 14.39 -4.43 11.98
N ASN A 26 15.32 -4.99 12.75
CA ASN A 26 16.70 -5.23 12.32
C ASN A 26 16.85 -6.46 11.38
N LYS A 27 15.75 -6.96 10.78
CA LYS A 27 15.81 -8.05 9.81
C LYS A 27 16.68 -7.63 8.62
N VAL A 28 17.67 -8.44 8.30
CA VAL A 28 18.47 -8.28 7.07
C VAL A 28 17.60 -8.66 5.86
N ILE A 29 17.54 -7.76 4.89
CA ILE A 29 16.87 -7.98 3.60
C ILE A 29 17.72 -8.93 2.76
N LYS A 30 17.08 -9.94 2.16
CA LYS A 30 17.72 -10.90 1.26
C LYS A 30 17.28 -10.66 -0.19
N PRO A 31 18.15 -10.91 -1.18
CA PRO A 31 17.76 -10.88 -2.59
C PRO A 31 16.55 -11.78 -2.87
N GLY A 32 15.66 -11.32 -3.74
CA GLY A 32 14.43 -12.03 -4.12
C GLY A 32 13.25 -11.83 -3.17
N GLU A 33 13.45 -11.25 -1.99
CA GLU A 33 12.34 -10.95 -1.08
C GLU A 33 11.51 -9.77 -1.58
N PHE A 34 10.19 -9.87 -1.44
CA PHE A 34 9.33 -8.70 -1.51
C PHE A 34 9.67 -7.71 -0.40
N LEU A 35 9.53 -6.44 -0.73
CA LEU A 35 9.67 -5.28 0.14
C LEU A 35 8.35 -4.50 0.13
N SER A 36 7.80 -4.22 1.30
CA SER A 36 6.72 -3.24 1.48
C SER A 36 7.30 -2.02 2.19
N ILE A 37 7.27 -0.88 1.51
CA ILE A 37 7.93 0.36 1.92
C ILE A 37 6.86 1.42 2.12
N GLY A 38 6.70 1.88 3.37
CA GLY A 38 5.82 2.97 3.76
C GLY A 38 6.61 4.17 4.24
N VAL A 39 6.38 5.33 3.63
CA VAL A 39 6.97 6.61 4.00
C VAL A 39 5.88 7.62 4.26
N SER A 40 6.05 8.40 5.32
CA SER A 40 5.19 9.52 5.66
C SER A 40 6.05 10.72 6.02
N CYS A 41 5.77 11.85 5.40
CA CYS A 41 6.39 13.12 5.70
C CYS A 41 5.36 14.01 6.38
N ARG A 42 5.82 14.86 7.30
CA ARG A 42 5.00 15.97 7.79
C ARG A 42 5.49 17.28 7.23
N TYR A 43 4.56 18.09 6.72
CA TYR A 43 4.83 19.43 6.22
C TYR A 43 3.68 20.35 6.64
N GLU A 44 4.01 21.46 7.32
CA GLU A 44 3.03 22.43 7.83
C GLU A 44 1.83 21.80 8.57
N GLY A 45 2.07 20.74 9.34
CA GLY A 45 1.04 20.04 10.11
C GLY A 45 0.28 18.94 9.37
N TYR A 46 0.43 18.83 8.05
CA TYR A 46 -0.17 17.78 7.23
C TYR A 46 0.75 16.57 7.08
N ALA A 47 0.17 15.37 7.09
CA ALA A 47 0.82 14.09 6.87
C ALA A 47 0.61 13.64 5.42
N SER A 48 1.69 13.24 4.76
CA SER A 48 1.64 12.49 3.51
C SER A 48 1.68 10.99 3.79
N VAL A 49 1.23 10.19 2.84
CA VAL A 49 1.41 8.75 2.85
C VAL A 49 1.82 8.30 1.46
N ALA A 50 2.90 7.53 1.39
CA ALA A 50 3.32 6.85 0.18
C ALA A 50 3.70 5.42 0.53
N ARG A 51 3.10 4.45 -0.17
CA ARG A 51 3.46 3.04 -0.08
C ARG A 51 3.87 2.50 -1.43
N ARG A 52 4.95 1.72 -1.47
CA ARG A 52 5.42 1.00 -2.66
C ARG A 52 5.81 -0.42 -2.29
N MET A 53 5.57 -1.34 -3.21
CA MET A 53 6.13 -2.67 -3.16
C MET A 53 7.23 -2.82 -4.19
N ALA A 54 8.28 -3.57 -3.84
CA ALA A 54 9.42 -3.84 -4.70
C ALA A 54 9.98 -5.23 -4.41
N ILE A 55 10.91 -5.69 -5.25
CA ILE A 55 11.62 -6.96 -5.05
C ILE A 55 13.09 -6.64 -4.83
N ALA A 56 13.65 -7.14 -3.73
CA ALA A 56 15.04 -6.92 -3.37
C ALA A 56 15.97 -7.53 -4.44
N GLY A 57 16.91 -6.73 -4.96
CA GLY A 57 17.83 -7.17 -6.00
C GLY A 57 17.29 -7.09 -7.44
N GLY A 58 16.08 -6.55 -7.65
CA GLY A 58 15.59 -6.07 -8.95
C GLY A 58 15.16 -7.14 -9.97
N LYS A 59 15.35 -8.43 -9.69
CA LYS A 59 14.84 -9.54 -10.53
C LYS A 59 13.76 -10.29 -9.76
N GLY A 60 12.51 -10.14 -10.20
CA GLY A 60 11.37 -10.90 -9.69
C GLY A 60 11.16 -12.21 -10.46
N THR A 61 10.57 -13.21 -9.80
CA THR A 61 9.99 -14.35 -10.52
C THR A 61 8.74 -13.91 -11.27
N LYS A 62 8.27 -14.74 -12.22
CA LYS A 62 7.04 -14.45 -12.98
C LYS A 62 5.84 -14.23 -12.04
N GLU A 63 5.71 -15.08 -11.02
CA GLU A 63 4.63 -15.04 -10.04
C GLU A 63 4.71 -13.76 -9.19
N GLN A 64 5.91 -13.30 -8.86
CA GLN A 64 6.07 -12.05 -8.12
C GLN A 64 5.68 -10.83 -8.96
N ILE A 65 6.01 -10.84 -10.25
CA ILE A 65 5.61 -9.77 -11.17
C ILE A 65 4.09 -9.79 -11.37
N GLU A 66 3.49 -10.95 -11.61
CA GLU A 66 2.03 -11.12 -11.73
C GLU A 66 1.29 -10.63 -10.47
N PHE A 67 1.82 -10.93 -9.29
CA PHE A 67 1.29 -10.39 -8.02
C PHE A 67 1.31 -8.85 -7.98
N LEU A 68 2.43 -8.23 -8.39
CA LEU A 68 2.54 -6.77 -8.45
C LEU A 68 1.60 -6.16 -9.50
N GLU A 69 1.40 -6.84 -10.63
CA GLU A 69 0.47 -6.42 -11.69
C GLU A 69 -0.98 -6.43 -11.20
N HIS A 70 -1.41 -7.44 -10.44
CA HIS A 70 -2.73 -7.44 -9.80
C HIS A 70 -2.89 -6.25 -8.84
N GLY A 71 -1.86 -5.95 -8.04
CA GLY A 71 -1.85 -4.80 -7.14
C GLY A 71 -1.93 -3.46 -7.89
N LEU A 72 -1.17 -3.32 -8.98
CA LEU A 72 -1.20 -2.13 -9.84
C LEU A 72 -2.57 -1.96 -10.50
N ARG A 73 -3.15 -3.04 -11.04
CA ARG A 73 -4.47 -2.97 -11.68
C ARG A 73 -5.56 -2.59 -10.69
N ALA A 74 -5.51 -3.14 -9.47
CA ALA A 74 -6.41 -2.73 -8.40
C ALA A 74 -6.27 -1.23 -8.06
N TYR A 75 -5.04 -0.72 -7.97
CA TYR A 75 -4.78 0.70 -7.75
C TYR A 75 -5.37 1.58 -8.86
N GLU A 76 -5.16 1.23 -10.14
CA GLU A 76 -5.72 1.96 -11.28
C GLU A 76 -7.25 2.01 -11.24
N LEU A 77 -7.90 0.87 -10.99
CA LEU A 77 -9.36 0.78 -10.87
C LEU A 77 -9.90 1.66 -9.73
N ALA A 78 -9.20 1.73 -8.60
CA ALA A 78 -9.57 2.63 -7.50
C ALA A 78 -9.42 4.10 -7.92
N VAL A 79 -8.30 4.46 -8.56
CA VAL A 79 -8.05 5.84 -9.05
C VAL A 79 -9.11 6.29 -10.05
N GLU A 80 -9.55 5.42 -10.95
CA GLU A 80 -10.62 5.71 -11.92
C GLU A 80 -11.97 6.06 -11.25
N LYS A 81 -12.20 5.63 -10.00
CA LYS A 81 -13.43 5.89 -9.25
C LYS A 81 -13.36 7.15 -8.38
N PHE A 82 -12.19 7.73 -8.18
CA PHE A 82 -12.06 9.01 -7.48
C PHE A 82 -12.53 10.17 -8.37
N ILE A 83 -13.83 10.45 -8.31
CA ILE A 83 -14.48 11.56 -9.03
C ILE A 83 -15.17 12.52 -8.06
N TYR A 84 -15.35 13.78 -8.49
CA TYR A 84 -16.13 14.75 -7.73
C TYR A 84 -17.58 14.26 -7.55
N GLY A 85 -18.07 14.25 -6.31
CA GLY A 85 -19.40 13.74 -5.95
C GLY A 85 -19.54 12.22 -5.97
N GLY A 86 -18.45 11.48 -6.23
CA GLY A 86 -18.42 10.02 -6.17
C GLY A 86 -18.55 9.50 -4.73
N LEU A 87 -19.03 8.27 -4.59
CA LEU A 87 -19.15 7.61 -3.29
C LEU A 87 -17.90 6.76 -3.03
N GLU A 88 -17.36 6.85 -1.80
CA GLU A 88 -16.20 6.06 -1.39
C GLU A 88 -16.39 4.55 -1.59
N LYS A 89 -17.61 4.05 -1.33
CA LYS A 89 -17.95 2.63 -1.54
C LYS A 89 -17.68 2.16 -2.97
N ASP A 90 -17.80 3.03 -3.97
CA ASP A 90 -17.63 2.66 -5.37
C ASP A 90 -16.14 2.46 -5.70
N VAL A 91 -15.25 3.17 -5.02
CA VAL A 91 -13.79 2.97 -5.06
C VAL A 91 -13.42 1.59 -4.52
N ASP A 92 -13.93 1.26 -3.33
CA ASP A 92 -13.65 -0.03 -2.68
C ASP A 92 -14.30 -1.21 -3.42
N LEU A 93 -15.54 -1.07 -3.90
CA LEU A 93 -16.23 -2.08 -4.69
C LEU A 93 -15.55 -2.38 -6.02
N ALA A 94 -14.97 -1.38 -6.69
CA ALA A 94 -14.23 -1.61 -7.93
C ALA A 94 -13.07 -2.61 -7.73
N VAL A 95 -12.31 -2.45 -6.64
CA VAL A 95 -11.22 -3.36 -6.30
C VAL A 95 -11.73 -4.71 -5.80
N ARG A 96 -12.73 -4.74 -4.92
CA ARG A 96 -13.33 -6.00 -4.43
C ARG A 96 -13.84 -6.87 -5.56
N ASN A 97 -14.52 -6.27 -6.53
CA ASN A 97 -15.04 -6.99 -7.69
C ASN A 97 -13.90 -7.54 -8.55
N TYR A 98 -12.85 -6.75 -8.78
CA TYR A 98 -11.67 -7.22 -9.51
C TYR A 98 -11.00 -8.41 -8.81
N PHE A 99 -10.69 -8.30 -7.52
CA PHE A 99 -10.08 -9.41 -6.78
C PHE A 99 -10.98 -10.64 -6.70
N LYS A 100 -12.31 -10.47 -6.62
CA LYS A 100 -13.24 -11.59 -6.71
C LYS A 100 -13.15 -12.31 -8.06
N GLN A 101 -13.06 -11.58 -9.18
CA GLN A 101 -12.91 -12.16 -10.52
C GLN A 101 -11.57 -12.89 -10.69
N GLN A 102 -10.52 -12.43 -10.02
CA GLN A 102 -9.19 -13.04 -10.06
C GLN A 102 -8.97 -14.14 -9.00
N ASN A 103 -10.01 -14.52 -8.22
CA ASN A 103 -9.91 -15.47 -7.10
C ASN A 103 -8.92 -15.02 -5.99
N LEU A 104 -8.83 -13.71 -5.74
CA LEU A 104 -7.97 -13.06 -4.75
C LEU A 104 -8.76 -12.41 -3.60
N ALA A 105 -10.09 -12.49 -3.59
CA ALA A 105 -10.95 -11.80 -2.62
C ALA A 105 -10.60 -12.11 -1.15
N GLN A 106 -10.13 -13.33 -0.86
CA GLN A 106 -9.71 -13.74 0.47
C GLN A 106 -8.55 -12.93 1.05
N TYR A 107 -7.77 -12.24 0.20
CA TYR A 107 -6.63 -11.44 0.62
C TYR A 107 -6.97 -9.96 0.88
N GLN A 108 -8.19 -9.51 0.54
CA GLN A 108 -8.63 -8.13 0.79
C GLN A 108 -9.39 -8.01 2.12
N ILE A 109 -8.66 -7.65 3.16
CA ILE A 109 -9.18 -7.65 4.55
C ILE A 109 -9.59 -6.27 5.09
N TYR A 110 -9.37 -5.18 4.35
CA TYR A 110 -9.75 -3.82 4.73
C TYR A 110 -10.16 -2.97 3.50
N SER A 111 -10.58 -1.72 3.73
CA SER A 111 -10.90 -0.75 2.66
C SER A 111 -9.65 -0.38 1.85
N VAL A 112 -9.81 -0.07 0.56
CA VAL A 112 -8.67 0.30 -0.30
C VAL A 112 -8.19 1.74 -0.14
N ALA A 113 -8.95 2.58 0.55
CA ALA A 113 -8.64 3.99 0.76
C ALA A 113 -9.07 4.47 2.14
N HIS A 114 -8.45 5.57 2.59
CA HIS A 114 -8.83 6.31 3.79
C HIS A 114 -8.46 7.80 3.59
N GLY A 115 -9.01 8.66 4.45
CA GLY A 115 -8.62 10.06 4.49
C GLY A 115 -7.19 10.26 5.01
N THR A 116 -6.53 11.31 4.54
CA THR A 116 -5.27 11.83 5.10
C THR A 116 -5.40 13.34 5.30
N GLY A 117 -4.62 13.91 6.22
CA GLY A 117 -4.69 15.33 6.55
C GLY A 117 -3.73 15.65 7.68
N ILE A 118 -4.22 16.13 8.82
CA ILE A 118 -3.40 16.35 10.02
C ILE A 118 -2.90 15.00 10.59
N THR A 119 -3.69 13.94 10.42
CA THR A 119 -3.30 12.56 10.70
C THR A 119 -3.05 11.81 9.40
N GLU A 120 -2.21 10.77 9.46
CA GLU A 120 -1.88 9.94 8.29
C GLU A 120 -3.02 9.01 7.89
N CYS A 121 -3.79 8.57 8.88
CA CYS A 121 -4.99 7.77 8.68
C CYS A 121 -6.13 8.37 9.50
N LEU A 122 -7.28 8.56 8.86
CA LEU A 122 -8.55 8.89 9.49
C LEU A 122 -9.55 7.94 8.85
N GLU A 123 -10.08 7.01 9.64
CA GLU A 123 -11.15 6.12 9.17
C GLU A 123 -12.40 6.98 8.93
N ALA A 124 -13.05 6.76 7.78
CA ALA A 124 -14.29 7.42 7.40
C ALA A 124 -15.50 6.77 8.08
#